data_AF-A0A926H0N3-F1
#
_entry.id   AF-A0A926H0N3-F1
#
_cell.length_a   1.000
_cell.length_b   1.000
_cell.length_c   1.000
_cell.angle_alpha   90.00
_cell.angle_beta   90.00
_cell.angle_gamma   90.00
#
_symmetry.space_group_name_H-M   'P 1'
#
loop_
_entity.id
_entity.type
_entity.pdbx_description
1 polymer ?
#
loop_
_entity_poly.entity_id
_entity_poly.type
_entity_poly.pdbx_seq_one_letter_code
_entity_poly.pdbx_strand_id
1 'polypeptide(L)'
;MREFAFAAKSAANLTKARKGHDVIALEAARRSIRTAGSVPRFYAPLFVLAVADDSMIAKAEEWFTYFSSWYPGEASGAIATTEMSEEDMAEMSRSLSSAGTVIAAIFVKPRGYAGTVSVSEDQQELLDVASKKSLAMLNFGNPYLLRDLETRFRLDAFSSASASLAVSIESLGSGIK
;
A
#
# COMPACT_ATOMS: atom_id res chain seq x y z
N MET A 1 8.06 -39.50 -29.14
CA MET A 1 8.64 -38.14 -28.95
C MET A 1 7.73 -37.03 -29.50
N ARG A 2 6.46 -36.91 -29.09
CA ARG A 2 5.55 -35.82 -29.53
C ARG A 2 4.90 -35.03 -28.39
N GLU A 3 4.98 -35.48 -27.13
CA GLU A 3 4.33 -34.80 -26.00
C GLU A 3 5.10 -33.59 -25.45
N PHE A 4 6.44 -33.60 -25.50
CA PHE A 4 7.25 -32.49 -24.96
C PHE A 4 7.16 -31.18 -25.78
N ALA A 5 6.83 -31.27 -27.08
CA ALA A 5 6.75 -30.09 -27.95
C ALA A 5 5.47 -29.26 -27.72
N PHE A 6 4.39 -29.87 -27.23
CA PHE A 6 3.12 -29.19 -26.96
C PHE A 6 3.18 -28.39 -25.64
N ALA A 7 3.80 -28.96 -24.60
CA ALA A 7 3.98 -28.30 -23.30
C ALA A 7 4.87 -27.04 -23.41
N ALA A 8 5.97 -27.11 -24.18
CA ALA A 8 6.88 -25.99 -24.37
C ALA A 8 6.24 -24.82 -25.16
N LYS A 9 5.43 -25.12 -26.20
CA LYS A 9 4.67 -24.09 -26.94
C LYS A 9 3.57 -23.45 -26.08
N SER A 10 2.89 -24.23 -25.25
CA SER A 10 1.88 -23.74 -24.30
C SER A 10 2.50 -22.81 -23.24
N ALA A 11 3.62 -23.22 -22.64
CA ALA A 11 4.35 -22.40 -21.66
C ALA A 11 4.92 -21.11 -22.28
N ALA A 12 5.47 -21.17 -23.50
CA ALA A 12 5.94 -19.98 -24.21
C ALA A 12 4.81 -19.00 -24.53
N ASN A 13 3.64 -19.50 -24.95
CA ASN A 13 2.45 -18.67 -25.19
C ASN A 13 1.89 -18.09 -23.90
N LEU A 14 1.86 -18.83 -22.79
CA LEU A 14 1.47 -18.33 -21.47
C LEU A 14 2.44 -17.26 -20.95
N THR A 15 3.73 -17.42 -21.19
CA THR A 15 4.75 -16.44 -20.80
C THR A 15 4.66 -15.17 -21.64
N LYS A 16 4.38 -15.30 -22.94
CA LYS A 16 4.19 -14.17 -23.86
C LYS A 16 2.86 -13.45 -23.59
N ALA A 17 1.80 -14.19 -23.25
CA ALA A 17 0.51 -13.66 -22.80
C ALA A 17 0.63 -12.95 -21.44
N ARG A 18 1.37 -13.52 -20.47
CA ARG A 18 1.71 -12.85 -19.19
C ARG A 18 2.44 -11.54 -19.43
N LYS A 19 3.51 -11.52 -20.22
CA LYS A 19 4.23 -10.28 -20.56
C LYS A 19 3.33 -9.22 -21.22
N GLY A 20 2.37 -9.63 -22.05
CA GLY A 20 1.39 -8.70 -22.62
C GLY A 20 0.36 -8.19 -21.61
N HIS A 21 -0.18 -9.08 -20.77
CA HIS A 21 -1.17 -8.75 -19.74
C HIS A 21 -0.58 -7.89 -18.61
N ASP A 22 0.65 -8.15 -18.20
CA ASP A 22 1.31 -7.41 -17.12
C ASP A 22 1.59 -5.95 -17.55
N VAL A 23 1.96 -5.73 -18.81
CA VAL A 23 2.14 -4.38 -19.38
C VAL A 23 0.80 -3.64 -19.47
N ILE A 24 -0.28 -4.32 -19.89
CA ILE A 24 -1.62 -3.72 -19.95
C ILE A 24 -2.11 -3.37 -18.54
N ALA A 25 -1.93 -4.27 -17.56
CA ALA A 25 -2.33 -4.03 -16.18
C ALA A 25 -1.57 -2.86 -15.54
N LEU A 26 -0.26 -2.76 -15.80
CA LEU A 26 0.57 -1.65 -15.34
C LEU A 26 0.13 -0.32 -15.95
N GLU A 27 -0.11 -0.28 -17.25
CA GLU A 27 -0.59 0.91 -17.94
C GLU A 27 -2.00 1.32 -17.47
N ALA A 28 -2.89 0.34 -17.26
CA ALA A 28 -4.20 0.59 -16.68
C ALA A 28 -4.08 1.18 -15.27
N ALA A 29 -3.19 0.65 -14.43
CA ALA A 29 -2.94 1.18 -13.10
C ALA A 29 -2.42 2.63 -13.13
N ARG A 30 -1.47 2.95 -14.02
CA ARG A 30 -0.96 4.33 -14.21
C ARG A 30 -2.05 5.31 -14.60
N ARG A 31 -3.02 4.88 -15.41
CA ARG A 31 -4.15 5.71 -15.83
C ARG A 31 -5.25 5.84 -14.78
N SER A 32 -5.40 4.84 -13.91
CA SER A 32 -6.47 4.82 -12.91
C SER A 32 -6.10 5.45 -11.58
N ILE A 33 -4.82 5.39 -11.21
CA ILE A 33 -4.34 5.97 -9.95
C ILE A 33 -4.59 7.47 -9.95
N ARG A 34 -5.17 7.95 -8.85
CA ARG A 34 -5.40 9.37 -8.63
C ARG A 34 -4.48 9.85 -7.53
N THR A 35 -3.92 11.03 -7.73
CA THR A 35 -3.07 11.68 -6.73
C THR A 35 -3.61 13.06 -6.40
N ALA A 36 -3.40 13.48 -5.15
CA ALA A 36 -3.71 14.82 -4.69
C ALA A 36 -2.60 15.30 -3.74
N GLY A 37 -2.35 16.62 -3.73
CA GLY A 37 -1.29 17.21 -2.93
C GLY A 37 0.10 17.03 -3.54
N SER A 38 1.14 17.16 -2.72
CA SER A 38 2.54 17.11 -3.13
C SER A 38 3.26 16.04 -2.34
N VAL A 39 3.93 15.10 -3.02
CA VAL A 39 4.72 14.04 -2.36
C VAL A 39 5.71 14.69 -1.39
N PRO A 40 5.65 14.36 -0.09
CA PRO A 40 6.62 14.90 0.86
C PRO A 40 8.01 14.37 0.56
N ARG A 41 9.04 15.14 0.92
CA ARG A 41 10.39 14.57 1.03
C ARG A 41 10.41 13.55 2.16
N PHE A 42 11.02 12.40 1.91
CA PHE A 42 11.21 11.39 2.94
C PHE A 42 12.45 11.72 3.76
N TYR A 43 12.24 11.97 5.06
CA TYR A 43 13.32 12.16 6.02
C TYR A 43 13.43 10.93 6.91
N ALA A 44 14.66 10.50 7.20
CA ALA A 44 14.90 9.50 8.22
C ALA A 44 14.63 10.10 9.63
N PRO A 45 14.06 9.34 10.58
CA PRO A 45 13.54 7.98 10.40
C PRO A 45 12.20 7.97 9.66
N LEU A 46 12.11 7.14 8.61
CA LEU A 46 10.89 6.91 7.84
C LEU A 46 10.14 5.75 8.47
N PHE A 47 8.86 5.97 8.79
CA PHE A 47 7.98 4.92 9.30
C PHE A 47 6.83 4.65 8.31
N VAL A 48 6.57 3.38 8.07
CA VAL A 48 5.52 2.92 7.17
C VAL A 48 4.47 2.17 7.97
N LEU A 49 3.29 2.76 8.07
CA LEU A 49 2.13 2.13 8.70
C LEU A 49 1.25 1.53 7.61
N ALA A 50 1.14 0.20 7.55
CA ALA A 50 0.11 -0.43 6.75
C ALA A 50 -1.13 -0.69 7.60
N VAL A 51 -2.30 -0.29 7.15
CA VAL A 51 -3.58 -0.62 7.79
C VAL A 51 -4.25 -1.68 6.94
N ALA A 52 -4.52 -2.85 7.47
CA ALA A 52 -5.06 -3.96 6.70
C ALA A 52 -6.16 -4.70 7.46
N ASP A 53 -7.17 -5.15 6.72
CA ASP A 53 -8.04 -6.23 7.19
C ASP A 53 -7.36 -7.59 7.02
N ASP A 54 -7.82 -8.63 7.71
CA ASP A 54 -7.20 -9.97 7.69
C ASP A 54 -6.99 -10.55 6.28
N SER A 55 -7.89 -10.24 5.34
CA SER A 55 -7.78 -10.75 3.96
C SER A 55 -6.72 -10.04 3.12
N MET A 56 -6.21 -8.93 3.64
CA MET A 56 -5.38 -7.97 2.95
C MET A 56 -3.97 -7.84 3.54
N ILE A 57 -3.68 -8.48 4.67
CA ILE A 57 -2.36 -8.51 5.31
C ILE A 57 -1.27 -8.93 4.31
N ALA A 58 -1.47 -10.04 3.58
CA ALA A 58 -0.49 -10.51 2.60
C ALA A 58 -0.18 -9.48 1.50
N LYS A 59 -1.14 -8.62 1.14
CA LYS A 59 -0.93 -7.54 0.17
C LYS A 59 -0.21 -6.33 0.77
N ALA A 60 -0.45 -6.04 2.04
CA ALA A 60 0.33 -5.06 2.78
C ALA A 60 1.80 -5.49 2.89
N GLU A 61 2.06 -6.76 3.22
CA GLU A 61 3.41 -7.34 3.28
C GLU A 61 4.11 -7.31 1.92
N GLU A 62 3.41 -7.71 0.85
CA GLU A 62 3.93 -7.65 -0.53
C GLU A 62 4.34 -6.22 -0.90
N TRP A 63 3.47 -5.25 -0.63
CA TRP A 63 3.75 -3.85 -0.92
C TRP A 63 4.93 -3.32 -0.09
N PHE A 64 5.00 -3.62 1.21
CA PHE A 64 6.10 -3.19 2.07
C PHE A 64 7.44 -3.79 1.61
N THR A 65 7.44 -5.06 1.17
CA THR A 65 8.61 -5.72 0.60
C THR A 65 9.10 -5.03 -0.67
N TYR A 66 8.17 -4.64 -1.55
CA TYR A 66 8.51 -3.89 -2.77
C TYR A 66 9.03 -2.50 -2.44
N PHE A 67 8.40 -1.81 -1.50
CA PHE A 67 8.80 -0.48 -1.07
C PHE A 67 10.19 -0.49 -0.46
N SER A 68 10.49 -1.40 0.47
CA SER A 68 11.79 -1.49 1.14
C SER A 68 12.92 -1.87 0.19
N SER A 69 12.64 -2.67 -0.84
CA SER A 69 13.62 -2.99 -1.90
C SER A 69 13.93 -1.80 -2.81
N TRP A 70 12.99 -0.87 -2.93
CA TRP A 70 13.09 0.31 -3.80
C TRP A 70 13.64 1.53 -3.06
N TYR A 71 13.33 1.68 -1.77
CA TYR A 71 13.75 2.81 -0.94
C TYR A 71 15.22 2.64 -0.51
N PRO A 72 16.11 3.62 -0.80
CA PRO A 72 17.54 3.47 -0.54
C PRO A 72 17.96 3.68 0.92
N GLY A 73 17.08 4.22 1.77
CA GLY A 73 17.35 4.48 3.18
C GLY A 73 16.78 3.42 4.11
N GLU A 74 16.94 3.63 5.42
CA GLU A 74 16.27 2.81 6.43
C GLU A 74 14.79 3.21 6.56
N ALA A 75 13.91 2.23 6.37
CA ALA A 75 12.49 2.35 6.62
C ALA A 75 12.07 1.26 7.60
N SER A 76 11.48 1.66 8.72
CA SER A 76 10.78 0.74 9.62
C SER A 76 9.30 0.71 9.22
N GLY A 77 8.62 -0.39 9.49
CA GLY A 77 7.20 -0.48 9.22
C GLY A 77 6.49 -1.48 10.10
N ALA A 78 5.17 -1.31 10.19
CA ALA A 78 4.28 -2.17 10.93
C ALA A 78 2.93 -2.30 10.22
N ILE A 79 2.23 -3.41 10.46
CA ILE A 79 0.88 -3.66 9.94
C ILE A 79 -0.10 -3.59 11.10
N ALA A 80 -0.98 -2.59 11.08
CA ALA A 80 -2.11 -2.47 11.99
C ALA A 80 -3.29 -3.31 11.48
N THR A 81 -3.58 -4.38 12.21
CA THR A 81 -4.70 -5.30 11.98
C THR A 81 -5.98 -4.79 12.66
N THR A 82 -7.11 -5.45 12.41
CA THR A 82 -8.39 -5.05 13.02
C THR A 82 -8.43 -5.28 14.52
N GLU A 83 -7.68 -6.26 15.01
CA GLU A 83 -7.47 -6.56 16.43
C GLU A 83 -5.98 -6.37 16.73
N MET A 84 -5.67 -5.56 17.75
CA MET A 84 -4.31 -5.31 18.19
C MET A 84 -4.22 -5.40 19.71
N SER A 85 -3.07 -5.83 20.22
CA SER A 85 -2.81 -5.74 21.65
C SER A 85 -2.50 -4.30 22.06
N GLU A 86 -2.75 -3.97 23.33
CA GLU A 86 -2.37 -2.66 23.88
C GLU A 86 -0.85 -2.41 23.78
N GLU A 87 -0.05 -3.47 23.88
CA GLU A 87 1.41 -3.39 23.76
C GLU A 87 1.83 -3.02 22.33
N ASP A 88 1.26 -3.68 21.32
CA ASP A 88 1.50 -3.39 19.90
C ASP A 88 1.05 -1.97 19.56
N MET A 89 -0.13 -1.56 20.04
CA MET A 89 -0.65 -0.20 19.87
C MET A 89 0.30 0.85 20.46
N ALA A 90 0.81 0.61 21.66
CA ALA A 90 1.75 1.50 22.32
C ALA A 90 3.11 1.57 21.60
N GLU A 91 3.60 0.46 21.04
CA GLU A 91 4.84 0.43 20.26
C GLU A 91 4.70 1.16 18.92
N MET A 92 3.61 0.91 18.18
CA MET A 92 3.36 1.59 16.91
C MET A 92 3.16 3.09 17.11
N SER A 93 2.41 3.49 18.14
CA SER A 93 2.20 4.90 18.49
C SER A 93 3.50 5.62 18.84
N ARG A 94 4.42 4.96 19.57
CA ARG A 94 5.76 5.48 19.85
C ARG A 94 6.57 5.67 18.56
N SER A 95 6.55 4.66 17.69
CA SER A 95 7.27 4.69 16.41
C SER A 95 6.77 5.83 15.52
N LEU A 96 5.45 5.94 15.35
CA LEU A 96 4.79 7.04 14.62
C LEU A 96 5.14 8.42 15.19
N SER A 97 5.19 8.54 16.52
CA SER A 97 5.51 9.81 17.19
C SER A 97 6.96 10.23 16.97
N SER A 98 7.88 9.26 16.88
CA SER A 98 9.31 9.50 16.63
C SER A 98 9.67 9.69 15.15
N ALA A 99 8.80 9.27 14.23
CA ALA A 99 9.03 9.32 12.80
C ALA A 99 9.11 10.76 12.27
N GLY A 100 10.10 11.02 11.40
CA GLY A 100 10.22 12.29 10.67
C GLY A 100 9.23 12.37 9.51
N THR A 101 8.95 11.24 8.87
CA THR A 101 7.94 11.11 7.81
C THR A 101 7.17 9.82 8.00
N VAL A 102 5.85 9.84 7.75
CA VAL A 102 4.99 8.67 7.84
C VAL A 102 4.35 8.41 6.49
N ILE A 103 4.39 7.15 6.05
CA ILE A 103 3.59 6.66 4.93
C ILE A 103 2.50 5.77 5.53
N ALA A 104 1.23 6.11 5.32
CA ALA A 104 0.12 5.22 5.65
C ALA A 104 -0.39 4.53 4.38
N ALA A 105 -0.30 3.20 4.33
CA ALA A 105 -0.79 2.39 3.22
C ALA A 105 -2.02 1.59 3.67
N ILE A 106 -3.18 1.92 3.10
CA ILE A 106 -4.49 1.44 3.53
C ILE A 106 -4.96 0.33 2.59
N PHE A 107 -5.10 -0.87 3.14
CA PHE A 107 -5.51 -2.09 2.47
C PHE A 107 -6.82 -2.61 3.07
N VAL A 108 -7.86 -1.79 3.02
CA VAL A 108 -9.20 -2.15 3.48
C VAL A 108 -10.15 -2.22 2.30
N LYS A 109 -10.84 -3.37 2.16
CA LYS A 109 -11.82 -3.59 1.09
C LYS A 109 -13.24 -3.62 1.64
N PRO A 110 -14.22 -3.03 0.92
CA PRO A 110 -15.61 -3.25 1.22
C PRO A 110 -15.96 -4.73 1.05
N ARG A 111 -16.52 -5.33 2.09
CA ARG A 111 -17.12 -6.66 2.00
C ARG A 111 -18.64 -6.52 1.97
N GLY A 112 -19.29 -7.26 1.06
CA GLY A 112 -20.74 -7.34 1.06
C GLY A 112 -21.24 -7.90 2.39
N TYR A 113 -22.33 -7.35 2.92
CA TYR A 113 -22.95 -7.76 4.20
C TYR A 113 -22.12 -7.54 5.47
N ALA A 114 -21.00 -6.80 5.41
CA ALA A 114 -20.17 -6.52 6.60
C ALA A 114 -20.71 -5.40 7.52
N GLY A 115 -21.82 -4.74 7.16
CA GLY A 115 -22.47 -3.71 8.00
C GLY A 115 -21.74 -2.36 8.02
N THR A 116 -20.40 -2.35 8.01
CA THR A 116 -19.57 -1.14 7.90
C THR A 116 -18.43 -1.36 6.91
N VAL A 117 -17.94 -0.27 6.33
CA VAL A 117 -16.77 -0.29 5.43
C VAL A 117 -15.52 0.26 6.14
N SER A 118 -15.66 0.69 7.40
CA SER A 118 -14.67 1.44 8.18
C SER A 118 -13.47 0.62 8.61
N VAL A 119 -12.38 1.33 8.95
CA VAL A 119 -11.28 0.82 9.77
C VAL A 119 -11.78 0.57 11.21
N SER A 120 -11.07 -0.25 11.98
CA SER A 120 -11.35 -0.40 13.43
C SER A 120 -11.01 0.88 14.20
N GLU A 121 -11.49 1.00 15.44
CA GLU A 121 -11.18 2.15 16.31
C GLU A 121 -9.67 2.28 16.54
N ASP A 122 -8.99 1.16 16.84
CA ASP A 122 -7.53 1.10 17.01
C ASP A 122 -6.77 1.58 15.76
N GLN A 123 -7.20 1.12 14.58
CA GLN A 123 -6.62 1.54 13.31
C GLN A 123 -6.86 3.04 13.06
N GLN A 124 -8.05 3.55 13.38
CA GLN A 124 -8.35 4.97 13.26
C GLN A 124 -7.47 5.81 14.19
N GLU A 125 -7.25 5.36 15.44
CA GLU A 125 -6.38 6.06 16.38
C GLU A 125 -4.95 6.18 15.85
N LEU A 126 -4.37 5.10 15.31
CA LEU A 126 -3.04 5.14 14.70
C LEU A 126 -2.98 6.08 13.49
N LEU A 127 -4.04 6.12 12.68
CA LEU A 127 -4.15 7.03 11.54
C LEU A 127 -4.26 8.49 11.97
N ASP A 128 -4.98 8.77 13.05
CA ASP A 128 -5.09 10.11 13.61
C ASP A 128 -3.75 10.58 14.16
N VAL A 129 -2.99 9.70 14.82
CA VAL A 129 -1.60 9.99 15.24
C VAL A 129 -0.70 10.24 14.03
N ALA A 130 -0.81 9.41 12.98
CA ALA A 130 -0.05 9.55 11.74
C ALA A 130 -0.36 10.86 11.00
N SER A 131 -1.63 11.29 10.99
CA SER A 131 -2.08 12.51 10.29
C SER A 131 -1.49 13.80 10.84
N LYS A 132 -1.10 13.81 12.12
CA LYS A 132 -0.39 14.92 12.77
C LYS A 132 1.06 15.05 12.27
N LYS A 133 1.54 14.12 11.45
CA LYS A 133 2.87 14.12 10.83
C LYS A 133 2.76 14.47 9.34
N SER A 134 3.91 14.58 8.66
CA SER A 134 3.93 14.72 7.20
C SER A 134 3.49 13.39 6.56
N LEU A 135 2.19 13.20 6.43
CA LEU A 135 1.56 11.96 6.00
C LEU A 135 1.44 11.89 4.48
N ALA A 136 2.03 10.85 3.89
CA ALA A 136 1.66 10.35 2.58
C ALA A 136 0.69 9.18 2.74
N MET A 137 -0.55 9.32 2.27
CA MET A 137 -1.56 8.27 2.36
C MET A 137 -1.77 7.59 1.01
N LEU A 138 -1.74 6.26 1.02
CA LEU A 138 -1.95 5.41 -0.15
C LEU A 138 -3.16 4.52 0.12
N ASN A 139 -4.13 4.48 -0.78
CA ASN A 139 -5.34 3.69 -0.59
C ASN A 139 -5.46 2.61 -1.68
N PHE A 140 -5.44 1.35 -1.26
CA PHE A 140 -5.53 0.15 -2.10
C PHE A 140 -6.86 -0.57 -1.94
N GLY A 141 -7.95 0.18 -2.00
CA GLY A 141 -9.29 -0.39 -1.89
C GLY A 141 -10.34 0.71 -1.97
N ASN A 142 -11.02 0.94 -0.86
CA ASN A 142 -12.08 1.94 -0.80
C ASN A 142 -11.53 3.37 -0.61
N PRO A 143 -11.57 4.24 -1.64
CA PRO A 143 -11.06 5.62 -1.56
C PRO A 143 -11.90 6.52 -0.65
N TYR A 144 -13.09 6.09 -0.23
CA TYR A 144 -14.02 6.90 0.54
C TYR A 144 -13.73 6.87 2.05
N LEU A 145 -12.93 5.94 2.54
CA LEU A 145 -12.82 5.65 3.98
C LEU A 145 -12.20 6.74 4.83
N LEU A 146 -11.22 7.44 4.29
CA LEU A 146 -10.41 8.39 5.03
C LEU A 146 -10.35 9.71 4.27
N ARG A 147 -11.50 10.17 3.75
CA ARG A 147 -11.57 11.42 2.99
C ARG A 147 -11.26 12.64 3.83
N ASP A 148 -11.61 12.57 5.11
CA ASP A 148 -11.48 13.70 6.03
C ASP A 148 -10.12 13.73 6.73
N LEU A 149 -9.28 12.71 6.54
CA LEU A 149 -7.92 12.67 7.08
C LEU A 149 -7.04 13.68 6.33
N GLU A 150 -6.50 14.65 7.06
CA GLU A 150 -5.59 15.65 6.50
C GLU A 150 -4.28 14.98 6.08
N THR A 151 -3.90 15.13 4.82
CA THR A 151 -2.71 14.49 4.24
C THR A 151 -2.01 15.44 3.30
N ARG A 152 -0.67 15.40 3.28
CA ARG A 152 0.12 16.22 2.38
C ARG A 152 0.15 15.66 0.96
N PHE A 153 0.12 14.35 0.88
CA PHE A 153 0.01 13.60 -0.36
C PHE A 153 -0.99 12.47 -0.18
N ARG A 154 -1.87 12.31 -1.16
CA ARG A 154 -2.82 11.22 -1.23
C ARG A 154 -2.70 10.53 -2.56
N LEU A 155 -2.72 9.21 -2.54
CA LEU A 155 -2.78 8.35 -3.71
C LEU A 155 -3.92 7.35 -3.54
N ASP A 156 -4.89 7.35 -4.45
CA ASP A 156 -5.96 6.37 -4.50
C ASP A 156 -5.72 5.42 -5.68
N ALA A 157 -5.38 4.15 -5.37
CA ALA A 157 -5.09 3.11 -6.35
C ALA A 157 -6.29 2.19 -6.64
N PHE A 158 -7.34 2.24 -5.81
CA PHE A 158 -8.62 1.51 -5.94
C PHE A 158 -8.53 -0.03 -5.95
N SER A 159 -7.32 -0.58 -6.06
CA SER A 159 -7.03 -1.99 -6.21
C SER A 159 -5.69 -2.33 -5.56
N SER A 160 -5.60 -3.53 -5.01
CA SER A 160 -4.39 -4.12 -4.44
C SER A 160 -3.70 -5.10 -5.38
N ALA A 161 -4.01 -5.05 -6.68
CA ALA A 161 -3.29 -5.82 -7.68
C ALA A 161 -1.81 -5.39 -7.75
N SER A 162 -0.90 -6.32 -8.05
CA SER A 162 0.55 -6.04 -8.01
C SER A 162 0.97 -4.88 -8.94
N ALA A 163 0.26 -4.66 -10.05
CA ALA A 163 0.44 -3.48 -10.91
C ALA A 163 0.15 -2.16 -10.16
N SER A 164 -0.95 -2.09 -9.40
CA SER A 164 -1.28 -0.93 -8.58
C SER A 164 -0.26 -0.71 -7.46
N LEU A 165 0.23 -1.80 -6.85
CA LEU A 165 1.31 -1.73 -5.86
C LEU A 165 2.57 -1.10 -6.46
N ALA A 166 3.03 -1.59 -7.62
CA ALA A 166 4.21 -1.07 -8.30
C ALA A 166 4.09 0.41 -8.66
N VAL A 167 2.97 0.82 -9.29
CA VAL A 167 2.77 2.22 -9.69
C VAL A 167 2.65 3.16 -8.48
N SER A 168 2.12 2.68 -7.35
CA SER A 168 2.11 3.49 -6.13
C SER A 168 3.53 3.83 -5.66
N ILE A 169 4.46 2.89 -5.78
CA ILE A 169 5.87 3.09 -5.44
C ILE A 169 6.53 4.03 -6.45
N GLU A 170 6.27 3.85 -7.76
CA GLU A 170 6.73 4.79 -8.79
C GLU A 170 6.30 6.23 -8.48
N SER A 171 5.05 6.41 -8.02
CA SER A 171 4.48 7.71 -7.70
C SER A 171 5.18 8.40 -6.51
N LEU A 172 5.71 7.62 -5.57
CA LEU A 172 6.48 8.13 -4.43
C LEU A 172 7.91 8.55 -4.81
N GLY A 173 8.39 8.22 -6.01
CA GLY A 173 9.78 8.44 -6.41
C GLY A 173 10.27 9.88 -6.41
N SER A 174 9.35 10.84 -6.50
CA SER A 174 9.69 12.26 -6.35
C SER A 174 10.10 12.64 -4.92
N GLY A 175 9.72 11.85 -3.91
CA GLY A 175 10.01 12.09 -2.49
C GLY A 175 11.40 11.66 -2.02
N ILE A 176 12.16 10.93 -2.83
CA ILE A 176 13.51 10.41 -2.50
C ILE A 176 14.64 11.43 -2.78
N LYS A 177 14.35 12.54 -3.50
CA LYS A 177 15.37 13.51 -3.95
C LYS A 177 15.72 14.61 -2.94
#